data_AF-A0A7T8GQ62-F1
#
_entry.id   AF-A0A7T8GQ62-F1
#
_cell.length_a   1.000
_cell.length_b   1.000
_cell.length_c   1.000
_cell.angle_alpha   90.00
_cell.angle_beta   90.00
_cell.angle_gamma   90.00
#
_symmetry.space_group_name_H-M   'P 1'
#
loop_
_entity.id
_entity.type
_entity.pdbx_description
1 polymer ?
#
loop_
_entity_poly.entity_id
_entity_poly.type
_entity_poly.pdbx_seq_one_letter_code
_entity_poly.pdbx_strand_id
1 'polypeptide(L)'
;MDLLESISKETGNSSAPDLYGLAHQGITIFNLFITFGDTFLPCPSTYDELYYEITRRSEIFSRLYQKACTYSAKGGRFKDSAVRVTNALVNIRAITSHFKHIIEAWLKSEELSTPTPEQTLEVVKSNYESLTLKLQEGLDAYEPYSEAPKHSEFFQDLLRRLNKTLGSIRSLSRSYSHELSWKHFPR
;
A
#
# COMPACT_ATOMS: atom_id res chain seq x y z
N MET A 1 -14.67 6.70 -1.39
CA MET A 1 -14.10 6.68 -0.03
C MET A 1 -12.59 6.75 -0.21
N ASP A 2 -12.02 7.94 -0.02
CA ASP A 2 -10.59 8.16 -0.21
C ASP A 2 -9.79 7.34 0.79
N LEU A 3 -8.82 6.56 0.30
CA LEU A 3 -7.86 5.79 1.11
C LEU A 3 -7.22 6.68 2.20
N LEU A 4 -7.05 7.97 1.88
CA LEU A 4 -6.53 9.01 2.76
C LEU A 4 -7.48 9.42 3.89
N GLU A 5 -8.79 9.32 3.68
CA GLU A 5 -9.82 9.61 4.67
C GLU A 5 -9.95 8.45 5.67
N SER A 6 -9.87 7.20 5.18
CA SER A 6 -9.81 6.00 6.02
C SER A 6 -8.62 6.03 6.99
N ILE A 7 -7.43 6.46 6.54
CA ILE A 7 -6.24 6.60 7.41
C ILE A 7 -6.48 7.58 8.57
N SER A 8 -7.32 8.61 8.39
CA SER A 8 -7.56 9.62 9.43
C SER A 8 -8.50 9.16 10.54
N LYS A 9 -9.35 8.16 10.28
CA LYS A 9 -10.49 7.81 11.14
C LYS A 9 -10.22 6.64 12.09
N GLU A 10 -9.14 5.88 11.88
CA GLU A 10 -8.91 4.58 12.53
C GLU A 10 -8.09 4.61 13.84
N THR A 11 -7.84 5.78 14.41
CA THR A 11 -6.99 5.95 15.61
C THR A 11 -7.56 5.35 16.91
N GLY A 12 -8.74 4.72 16.90
CA GLY A 12 -9.41 4.19 18.09
C GLY A 12 -9.86 2.73 18.08
N ASN A 13 -9.66 1.95 17.00
CA ASN A 13 -10.21 0.58 16.92
C ASN A 13 -9.12 -0.51 16.93
N SER A 14 -9.24 -1.50 17.82
CA SER A 14 -8.27 -2.56 18.03
C SER A 14 -8.16 -3.54 16.85
N SER A 15 -9.16 -3.58 15.95
CA SER A 15 -9.19 -4.42 14.74
C SER A 15 -8.80 -3.71 13.43
N ALA A 16 -8.45 -2.42 13.47
CA ALA A 16 -8.14 -1.65 12.26
C ALA A 16 -6.83 -2.13 11.58
N PRO A 17 -6.81 -2.29 10.24
CA PRO A 17 -5.65 -2.77 9.50
C PRO A 17 -4.49 -1.74 9.45
N ASP A 18 -3.26 -2.21 9.30
CA ASP A 18 -2.09 -1.34 9.14
C ASP A 18 -2.01 -0.77 7.71
N LEU A 19 -2.69 0.35 7.47
CA LEU A 19 -2.69 1.03 6.19
C LEU A 19 -1.31 1.58 5.80
N TYR A 20 -0.45 1.91 6.78
CA TYR A 20 0.92 2.34 6.50
C TYR A 20 1.78 1.17 6.05
N GLY A 21 1.58 -0.01 6.63
CA GLY A 21 2.20 -1.25 6.17
C GLY A 21 1.86 -1.56 4.71
N LEU A 22 0.59 -1.44 4.32
CA LEU A 22 0.17 -1.62 2.93
C LEU A 22 0.76 -0.55 2.00
N ALA A 23 0.70 0.72 2.41
CA ALA A 23 1.29 1.81 1.64
C ALA A 23 2.80 1.61 1.42
N HIS A 24 3.52 1.14 2.44
CA HIS A 24 4.93 0.81 2.34
C HIS A 24 5.21 -0.27 1.28
N GLN A 25 4.40 -1.34 1.24
CA GLN A 25 4.53 -2.37 0.20
C GLN A 25 4.34 -1.79 -1.21
N GLY A 26 3.32 -0.95 -1.41
CA GLY A 26 3.12 -0.26 -2.68
C GLY A 26 4.30 0.63 -3.08
N ILE A 27 4.82 1.42 -2.15
CA ILE A 27 6.00 2.28 -2.40
C ILE A 27 7.26 1.44 -2.68
N THR A 28 7.40 0.28 -2.05
CA THR A 28 8.51 -0.65 -2.29
C THR A 28 8.51 -1.12 -3.75
N ILE A 29 7.34 -1.41 -4.32
CA ILE A 29 7.21 -1.76 -5.74
C ILE A 29 7.66 -0.60 -6.64
N PHE A 30 7.27 0.64 -6.33
CA PHE A 30 7.78 1.80 -7.07
C PHE A 30 9.30 1.92 -7.00
N ASN A 31 9.90 1.75 -5.81
CA ASN A 31 11.35 1.81 -5.65
C ASN A 31 12.08 0.67 -6.36
N LEU A 32 11.46 -0.51 -6.48
CA LEU A 32 11.97 -1.61 -7.29
C LEU A 32 12.05 -1.19 -8.77
N PHE A 33 10.97 -0.62 -9.32
CA PHE A 33 10.98 -0.13 -10.71
C PHE A 33 11.92 1.05 -10.92
N ILE A 34 12.06 1.96 -9.94
CA ILE A 34 13.02 3.07 -10.01
C ILE A 34 14.48 2.58 -10.00
N THR A 35 14.77 1.49 -9.29
CA THR A 35 16.16 1.02 -9.12
C THR A 35 16.58 0.01 -10.19
N PHE A 36 15.66 -0.87 -10.60
CA PHE A 36 15.92 -2.01 -11.49
C PHE A 36 14.99 -2.04 -12.71
N GLY A 37 14.38 -0.91 -13.06
CA GLY A 37 13.42 -0.81 -14.16
C GLY A 37 14.03 -1.18 -15.51
N ASP A 38 15.34 -1.00 -15.68
CA ASP A 38 16.10 -1.44 -16.85
C ASP A 38 16.08 -2.97 -17.05
N THR A 39 15.90 -3.73 -15.97
CA THR A 39 15.87 -5.20 -15.98
C THR A 39 14.44 -5.74 -16.12
N PHE A 40 13.43 -5.04 -15.59
CA PHE A 40 12.05 -5.52 -15.54
C PHE A 40 11.14 -4.96 -16.64
N LEU A 41 11.40 -3.75 -17.13
CA LEU A 41 10.51 -3.09 -18.08
C LEU A 41 10.81 -3.54 -19.51
N PRO A 42 9.77 -3.71 -20.35
CA PRO A 42 9.90 -4.28 -21.68
C PRO A 42 10.66 -3.37 -22.65
N CYS A 43 10.61 -2.06 -22.43
CA CYS A 43 11.33 -1.08 -23.25
C CYS A 43 11.66 0.20 -22.45
N PRO A 44 12.70 0.95 -22.89
CA PRO A 44 13.08 2.21 -22.23
C PRO A 44 11.97 3.25 -22.16
N SER A 45 11.07 3.29 -23.16
CA SER A 45 9.96 4.24 -23.16
C SER A 45 8.97 4.02 -22.01
N THR A 46 8.82 2.79 -21.52
CA THR A 46 8.01 2.51 -20.33
C THR A 46 8.63 3.11 -19.06
N TYR A 47 9.96 3.25 -19.02
CA TYR A 47 10.66 3.92 -17.94
C TYR A 47 10.41 5.43 -17.95
N ASP A 48 10.37 6.03 -19.14
CA ASP A 48 10.00 7.45 -19.33
C ASP A 48 8.57 7.72 -18.85
N GLU A 49 7.64 6.85 -19.23
CA GLU A 49 6.24 6.92 -18.82
C GLU A 49 6.06 6.77 -17.31
N LEU A 50 6.83 5.89 -16.66
CA LEU A 50 6.83 5.73 -15.20
C LEU A 50 7.21 7.04 -14.50
N TYR A 51 8.31 7.66 -14.93
CA TYR A 51 8.80 8.90 -14.33
C TYR A 51 7.88 10.09 -14.60
N TYR A 52 7.29 10.13 -15.81
CA TYR A 52 6.23 11.07 -16.14
C TYR A 52 5.02 10.92 -15.20
N GLU A 53 4.50 9.70 -15.00
CA GLU A 53 3.33 9.47 -14.14
C GLU A 53 3.61 9.74 -12.66
N ILE A 54 4.81 9.39 -12.16
CA ILE A 54 5.24 9.76 -10.80
C ILE A 54 5.23 11.27 -10.62
N THR A 55 5.78 12.01 -11.59
CA THR A 55 5.84 13.47 -11.56
C THR A 55 4.43 14.08 -11.63
N ARG A 56 3.61 13.59 -12.56
CA ARG A 56 2.22 14.02 -12.79
C ARG A 56 1.33 13.81 -11.57
N ARG A 57 1.48 12.69 -10.85
CA ARG A 57 0.69 12.34 -9.66
C ARG A 57 1.41 12.64 -8.34
N SER A 58 2.40 13.53 -8.37
CA SER A 58 3.25 13.92 -7.22
C SER A 58 2.49 14.33 -5.95
N GLU A 59 1.28 14.87 -6.08
CA GLU A 59 0.43 15.24 -4.94
C GLU A 59 0.09 14.05 -4.04
N ILE A 60 -0.15 12.86 -4.62
CA ILE A 60 -0.53 11.67 -3.85
C ILE A 60 0.60 11.30 -2.90
N PHE A 61 1.83 11.27 -3.41
CA PHE A 61 3.03 10.98 -2.62
C PHE A 61 3.30 12.07 -1.57
N SER A 62 3.07 13.34 -1.90
CA SER A 62 3.24 14.45 -0.97
C SER A 62 2.26 14.36 0.21
N ARG A 63 0.97 14.08 -0.07
CA ARG A 63 -0.06 13.88 0.97
C ARG A 63 0.21 12.66 1.83
N LEU A 64 0.63 11.56 1.21
CA LEU A 64 1.00 10.34 1.93
C LEU A 64 2.20 10.57 2.85
N TYR A 65 3.25 11.24 2.35
CA TYR A 65 4.41 11.63 3.16
C TYR A 65 4.00 12.48 4.35
N GLN A 66 3.20 13.54 4.14
CA GLN A 66 2.74 14.41 5.22
C GLN A 66 1.96 13.65 6.29
N LYS A 67 1.04 12.75 5.89
CA LYS A 67 0.27 11.91 6.82
C LYS A 67 1.16 10.94 7.58
N ALA A 68 2.07 10.25 6.90
CA ALA A 68 2.99 9.30 7.53
C ALA A 68 3.96 10.00 8.48
N CYS A 69 4.52 11.15 8.10
CA CYS A 69 5.41 11.95 8.93
C CYS A 69 4.71 12.47 10.18
N THR A 70 3.49 13.01 10.03
CA THR A 70 2.69 13.51 11.15
C THR A 70 2.33 12.38 12.13
N TYR A 71 1.94 11.22 11.61
CA TYR A 71 1.61 10.05 12.44
C TYR A 71 2.83 9.51 13.17
N SER A 72 3.98 9.42 12.50
CA SER A 72 5.25 8.98 13.08
C SER A 72 5.68 9.86 14.26
N ALA A 73 5.46 11.18 14.16
CA ALA A 73 5.77 12.14 15.21
C ALA A 73 4.79 12.09 16.39
N LYS A 74 3.48 11.93 16.12
CA LYS A 74 2.45 11.79 17.16
C LYS A 74 2.58 10.50 17.98
N GLY A 75 3.16 9.46 17.38
CA GLY A 75 3.19 8.14 17.95
C GLY A 75 1.86 7.41 17.78
N GLY A 76 1.89 6.08 17.91
CA GLY A 76 0.75 5.23 17.69
C GLY A 76 1.16 3.80 17.41
N ARG A 77 0.18 2.90 17.32
CA ARG A 77 0.39 1.47 17.08
C ARG A 77 1.20 1.18 15.81
N PHE A 78 0.97 1.96 14.75
CA PHE A 78 1.62 1.75 13.45
C PHE A 78 2.78 2.72 13.20
N LYS A 79 3.40 3.24 14.27
CA LYS A 79 4.48 4.23 14.18
C LYS A 79 5.62 3.74 13.29
N ASP A 80 6.10 2.52 13.51
CA ASP A 80 7.23 1.99 12.75
C ASP A 80 6.88 1.81 11.26
N SER A 81 5.66 1.39 10.96
CA SER A 81 5.15 1.31 9.59
C SER A 81 5.09 2.69 8.92
N ALA A 82 4.65 3.71 9.64
CA ALA A 82 4.64 5.09 9.15
C ALA A 82 6.06 5.63 8.91
N VAL A 83 7.02 5.32 9.80
CA VAL A 83 8.44 5.68 9.61
C VAL A 83 9.03 4.99 8.37
N ARG A 84 8.71 3.71 8.16
CA ARG A 84 9.13 2.99 6.95
C ARG A 84 8.56 3.64 5.68
N VAL A 85 7.29 4.05 5.68
CA VAL A 85 6.69 4.81 4.56
C VAL A 85 7.46 6.11 4.31
N THR A 86 7.78 6.90 5.34
CA THR A 86 8.51 8.17 5.15
C THR A 86 9.89 7.96 4.55
N ASN A 87 10.60 6.91 4.98
CA ASN A 87 11.93 6.57 4.48
C ASN A 87 11.85 6.05 3.03
N ALA A 88 10.86 5.21 2.74
CA ALA A 88 10.68 4.65 1.41
C ALA A 88 10.27 5.70 0.35
N LEU A 89 9.71 6.84 0.76
CA LEU A 89 9.31 7.93 -0.15
C LEU A 89 10.48 8.85 -0.57
N VAL A 90 11.70 8.66 -0.05
CA VAL A 90 12.82 9.58 -0.27
C VAL A 90 13.14 9.75 -1.77
N ASN A 91 13.27 8.66 -2.52
CA ASN A 91 13.58 8.73 -3.96
C ASN A 91 12.43 9.32 -4.77
N ILE A 92 11.19 8.89 -4.49
CA ILE A 92 9.99 9.44 -5.16
C ILE A 92 9.88 10.96 -4.92
N ARG A 93 10.20 11.43 -3.71
CA ARG A 93 10.25 12.88 -3.41
C ARG A 93 11.37 13.60 -4.14
N ALA A 94 12.54 12.98 -4.29
CA ALA A 94 13.64 13.55 -5.07
C ALA A 94 13.24 13.71 -6.53
N ILE A 95 12.66 12.66 -7.15
CA ILE A 95 12.14 12.67 -8.53
C ILE A 95 11.13 13.81 -8.71
N THR A 96 10.07 13.80 -7.90
CA THR A 96 8.98 14.78 -8.01
C THR A 96 9.44 16.22 -7.80
N SER A 97 10.35 16.47 -6.86
CA SER A 97 10.92 17.81 -6.63
C SER A 97 11.81 18.26 -7.78
N HIS A 98 12.65 17.35 -8.31
CA HIS A 98 13.58 17.62 -9.40
C HIS A 98 12.85 18.04 -10.67
N PHE A 99 11.94 17.18 -11.16
CA PHE A 99 11.22 17.46 -12.39
C PHE A 99 10.25 18.62 -12.24
N LYS A 100 9.65 18.83 -11.06
CA LYS A 100 8.85 20.03 -10.82
C LYS A 100 9.67 21.31 -11.05
N HIS A 101 10.87 21.39 -10.51
CA HIS A 101 11.73 22.56 -10.68
C HIS A 101 12.15 22.76 -12.15
N ILE A 102 12.50 21.69 -12.85
CA ILE A 102 12.90 21.76 -14.27
C ILE A 102 11.73 22.19 -15.15
N ILE A 103 10.55 21.59 -14.94
CA ILE A 103 9.34 21.94 -15.68
C ILE A 103 8.97 23.41 -15.44
N GLU A 104 9.01 23.89 -14.19
CA GLU A 104 8.74 25.30 -13.87
C GLU A 104 9.76 26.25 -14.51
N ALA A 105 11.03 25.86 -14.61
CA ALA A 105 12.06 26.64 -15.28
C ALA A 105 11.84 26.69 -16.81
N TRP A 106 11.50 25.55 -17.40
CA TRP A 106 11.20 25.43 -18.84
C TRP A 106 9.94 26.20 -19.23
N LEU A 107 8.88 26.14 -18.42
CA LEU A 107 7.66 26.92 -18.64
C LEU A 107 7.93 28.42 -18.64
N LYS A 108 8.82 28.89 -17.76
CA LYS A 108 9.22 30.31 -17.72
C LYS A 108 10.03 30.73 -18.95
N SER A 109 10.87 29.85 -19.50
CA SER A 109 11.64 30.18 -20.72
C SER A 109 10.77 30.23 -21.96
N GLU A 110 9.73 29.40 -22.02
CA GLU A 110 8.78 29.34 -23.14
C GLU A 110 7.56 30.28 -22.96
N GLU A 111 7.49 31.03 -21.85
CA GLU A 111 6.35 31.88 -21.47
C GLU A 111 4.99 31.14 -21.42
N LEU A 112 5.02 29.86 -21.05
CA LEU A 112 3.84 29.00 -20.93
C LEU A 112 3.39 28.88 -19.47
N SER A 113 2.07 28.80 -19.26
CA SER A 113 1.49 28.62 -17.92
C SER A 113 1.33 27.15 -17.52
N THR A 114 1.21 26.23 -18.47
CA THR A 114 0.96 24.80 -18.19
C THR A 114 1.54 23.93 -19.31
N PRO A 115 2.27 22.86 -18.98
CA PRO A 115 2.86 21.98 -19.99
C PRO A 115 1.85 20.93 -20.47
N THR A 116 1.95 20.52 -21.72
CA THR A 116 1.20 19.34 -22.22
C THR A 116 1.85 18.03 -21.72
N PRO A 117 1.13 16.91 -21.79
CA PRO A 117 1.69 15.58 -21.48
C PRO A 117 2.98 15.28 -22.25
N GLU A 118 2.98 15.58 -23.55
CA GLU A 118 4.09 15.31 -24.47
C GLU A 118 5.31 16.16 -24.11
N GLN A 119 5.09 17.46 -23.85
CA GLN A 119 6.14 18.39 -23.42
C GLN A 119 6.76 17.97 -22.08
N THR A 120 5.92 17.58 -21.13
CA THR A 120 6.39 17.09 -19.82
C THR A 120 7.23 15.83 -19.99
N LEU A 121 6.79 14.89 -20.84
CA LEU A 121 7.52 13.65 -21.12
C LEU A 121 8.87 13.93 -21.80
N GLU A 122 8.94 14.89 -22.72
CA GLU A 122 10.18 15.30 -23.39
C GLU A 122 11.18 15.95 -22.40
N VAL A 123 10.68 16.80 -21.50
CA VAL A 123 11.47 17.39 -20.43
C VAL A 123 12.01 16.31 -19.49
N VAL A 124 11.20 15.30 -19.15
CA VAL A 124 11.65 14.16 -18.33
C VAL A 124 12.78 13.40 -19.02
N LYS A 125 12.60 13.03 -20.30
CA LYS A 125 13.60 12.30 -21.11
C LYS A 125 14.95 13.00 -21.18
N SER A 126 14.92 14.33 -21.30
CA SER A 126 16.14 15.13 -21.52
C SER A 126 16.92 15.43 -20.23
N ASN A 127 16.39 15.08 -19.05
CA ASN A 127 16.92 15.54 -17.76
C ASN A 127 17.17 14.41 -16.74
N TYR A 128 17.42 13.19 -17.21
CA TYR A 128 17.79 12.07 -16.34
C TYR A 128 19.18 12.24 -15.71
N GLU A 129 20.16 12.77 -16.45
CA GLU A 129 21.55 12.84 -15.99
C GLU A 129 21.74 13.74 -14.76
N SER A 130 20.90 14.76 -14.61
CA SER A 130 20.94 15.68 -13.46
C SER A 130 20.21 15.14 -12.22
N LEU A 131 19.47 14.04 -12.35
CA LEU A 131 18.74 13.43 -11.24
C LEU A 131 19.66 12.50 -10.44
N THR A 132 19.83 12.80 -9.15
CA THR A 132 20.56 11.93 -8.22
C THR A 132 19.60 11.25 -7.25
N LEU A 133 19.65 9.92 -7.17
CA LEU A 133 18.82 9.11 -6.28
C LEU A 133 19.66 8.42 -5.20
N LYS A 134 19.03 8.08 -4.08
CA LYS A 134 19.67 7.28 -3.03
C LYS A 134 19.52 5.80 -3.33
N LEU A 135 20.57 5.03 -3.07
CA LEU A 135 20.46 3.57 -3.03
C LEU A 135 19.51 3.17 -1.92
N GLN A 136 18.45 2.44 -2.28
CA GLN A 136 17.46 1.99 -1.32
C GLN A 136 17.80 0.58 -0.85
N GLU A 137 17.98 0.43 0.45
CA GLU A 137 18.32 -0.84 1.08
C GLU A 137 17.10 -1.77 1.19
N GLY A 138 17.33 -3.09 1.09
CA GLY A 138 16.32 -4.11 1.37
C GLY A 138 15.23 -4.26 0.30
N LEU A 139 15.50 -3.86 -0.95
CA LEU A 139 14.61 -4.15 -2.09
C LEU A 139 14.65 -5.64 -2.51
N ASP A 140 15.75 -6.32 -2.19
CA ASP A 140 15.99 -7.75 -2.39
C ASP A 140 15.44 -8.63 -1.25
N ALA A 141 15.11 -8.01 -0.11
CA ALA A 141 14.52 -8.68 1.04
C ALA A 141 13.01 -8.91 0.84
N TYR A 142 12.67 -9.87 -0.02
CA TYR A 142 11.29 -10.34 -0.16
C TYR A 142 11.03 -11.53 0.78
N GLU A 143 9.81 -11.62 1.30
CA GLU A 143 9.38 -12.81 2.04
C GLU A 143 9.16 -13.94 1.02
N PRO A 144 9.87 -15.09 1.14
CA PRO A 144 9.65 -16.21 0.25
C PRO A 144 8.19 -16.63 0.25
N TYR A 145 7.66 -16.98 -0.92
CA TYR A 145 6.32 -17.53 -1.01
C TYR A 145 6.21 -18.74 -0.08
N SER A 146 5.29 -18.67 0.88
CA SER A 146 4.97 -19.76 1.81
C SER A 146 3.56 -20.24 1.54
N GLU A 147 3.42 -21.53 1.23
CA GLU A 147 2.12 -22.19 1.09
C GLU A 147 1.33 -22.24 2.41
N ALA A 148 1.99 -22.03 3.55
CA ALA A 148 1.35 -21.82 4.85
C ALA A 148 1.18 -20.32 5.10
N PRO A 149 0.00 -19.71 4.79
CA PRO A 149 -0.21 -18.29 4.98
C PRO A 149 -0.13 -17.92 6.47
N LYS A 150 0.28 -16.68 6.76
CA LYS A 150 0.26 -16.08 8.11
C LYS A 150 -1.10 -16.16 8.82
N HIS A 151 -2.17 -16.45 8.05
CA HIS A 151 -3.54 -16.59 8.52
C HIS A 151 -3.95 -18.05 8.75
N SER A 152 -3.05 -19.02 8.59
CA SER A 152 -3.36 -20.45 8.78
C SER A 152 -3.90 -20.72 10.19
N GLU A 153 -3.29 -20.11 11.21
CA GLU A 153 -3.78 -20.21 12.59
C GLU A 153 -5.17 -19.59 12.76
N PHE A 154 -5.43 -18.44 12.12
CA PHE A 154 -6.76 -17.83 12.10
C PHE A 154 -7.81 -18.77 11.49
N PHE A 155 -7.52 -19.39 10.34
CA PHE A 155 -8.44 -20.33 9.71
C PHE A 155 -8.63 -21.61 10.52
N GLN A 156 -7.57 -22.13 11.15
CA GLN A 156 -7.65 -23.26 12.06
C GLN A 156 -8.53 -22.95 13.28
N ASP A 157 -8.38 -21.76 13.86
CA ASP A 157 -9.20 -21.31 14.97
C ASP A 157 -10.66 -21.10 14.58
N LEU A 158 -10.91 -20.52 13.40
CA LEU A 158 -12.25 -20.37 12.83
C LEU A 158 -12.91 -21.74 12.62
N LEU A 159 -12.21 -22.68 12.00
CA LEU A 159 -12.70 -24.05 11.80
C LEU A 159 -12.98 -24.76 13.12
N ARG A 160 -12.12 -24.59 14.12
CA ARG A 160 -12.32 -25.17 15.45
C ARG A 160 -13.55 -24.59 16.14
N ARG A 161 -13.81 -23.27 16.00
CA ARG A 161 -15.01 -22.61 16.52
C ARG A 161 -16.28 -23.08 15.80
N LEU A 162 -16.25 -23.11 14.46
CA LEU A 162 -17.38 -23.61 13.65
C LEU A 162 -17.72 -25.05 14.01
N ASN A 163 -16.73 -25.93 14.14
CA ASN A 163 -16.96 -27.34 14.49
C ASN A 163 -17.58 -27.49 15.88
N LYS A 164 -17.15 -26.68 16.87
CA LYS A 164 -17.78 -26.63 18.20
C LYS A 164 -19.23 -26.16 18.13
N THR A 165 -19.52 -25.10 17.37
CA THR A 165 -20.89 -24.58 17.20
C THR A 165 -21.80 -25.60 16.52
N LEU A 166 -21.33 -26.24 15.44
CA LEU A 166 -22.07 -27.30 14.74
C LEU A 166 -22.30 -28.52 15.63
N GLY A 167 -21.33 -28.90 16.47
CA GLY A 167 -21.48 -29.95 17.48
C GLY A 167 -22.58 -29.64 18.49
N SER A 168 -22.62 -28.40 18.99
CA SER A 168 -23.67 -27.92 19.92
C SER A 168 -25.06 -27.93 19.27
N ILE A 169 -25.18 -27.46 18.03
CA ILE A 169 -26.44 -27.47 17.27
C ILE A 169 -26.92 -28.91 17.05
N ARG A 170 -26.02 -29.84 16.72
CA ARG A 170 -26.35 -31.27 16.55
C ARG A 170 -26.83 -31.90 17.87
N SER A 171 -26.20 -31.58 19.01
CA SER A 171 -26.65 -32.09 20.30
C SER A 171 -28.01 -31.53 20.70
N LEU A 172 -28.27 -30.24 20.44
CA LEU A 172 -29.56 -29.60 20.70
C LEU A 172 -30.65 -30.23 19.83
N SER A 173 -30.41 -30.36 18.52
CA SER A 173 -31.33 -31.03 17.59
C SER A 173 -31.69 -32.45 18.06
N ARG A 174 -30.70 -33.23 18.50
CA ARG A 174 -30.92 -34.60 19.00
C ARG A 174 -31.73 -34.63 20.30
N SER A 175 -31.52 -33.66 21.19
CA SER A 175 -32.30 -33.48 22.42
C SER A 175 -33.75 -33.12 22.12
N TYR A 176 -34.00 -32.18 21.20
CA TYR A 176 -35.35 -31.80 20.78
C TYR A 176 -36.09 -32.96 20.10
N SER A 177 -35.42 -33.72 19.22
CA SER A 177 -36.01 -34.91 18.60
C SER A 177 -36.36 -35.98 19.64
N HIS A 178 -35.54 -36.16 20.67
CA HIS A 178 -35.83 -37.09 21.76
C HIS A 178 -37.01 -36.60 22.61
N GLU A 179 -37.07 -35.32 22.99
CA GLU A 179 -38.21 -34.74 23.71
C GLU A 179 -39.53 -34.81 22.92
N LEU A 180 -39.50 -34.62 21.60
CA LEU A 180 -40.67 -34.76 20.74
C LEU A 180 -41.14 -36.22 20.64
N SER A 181 -40.22 -37.19 20.69
CA SER A 181 -40.53 -38.63 20.72
C SER A 181 -41.32 -39.03 21.98
N TRP A 182 -41.04 -38.43 23.14
CA TRP A 182 -41.76 -38.72 24.39
C TRP A 182 -43.14 -38.04 24.48
N LYS A 183 -43.40 -37.01 23.67
CA LYS A 183 -44.69 -36.30 23.64
C LYS A 183 -45.78 -36.98 22.78
N HIS A 184 -45.42 -37.98 21.98
CA HIS A 184 -46.35 -38.71 21.10
C HIS A 184 -46.83 -40.07 21.63
N PHE A 185 -46.45 -40.44 22.86
CA PHE A 185 -47.04 -41.59 23.56
C PHE A 185 -48.07 -41.11 24.59
N PRO A 186 -49.38 -41.10 24.27
CA PRO A 186 -50.40 -41.02 25.31
C PRO A 186 -50.40 -42.33 26.11
N ARG A 187 -50.67 -42.22 27.41
CA ARG A 187 -50.88 -43.34 28.34
C ARG A 187 -52.03 -44.23 27.88
#